data_AF-A0A4U7B609-F1
#
_entry.id   AF-A0A4U7B609-F1
#
_cell.length_a   1.000
_cell.length_b   1.000
_cell.length_c   1.000
_cell.angle_alpha   90.00
_cell.angle_beta   90.00
_cell.angle_gamma   90.00
#
_symmetry.space_group_name_H-M   'P 1'
#
loop_
_entity.id
_entity.type
_entity.pdbx_description
1 polymer ?
#
loop_
_entity_poly.entity_id
_entity_poly.type
_entity_poly.pdbx_seq_one_letter_code
_entity_poly.pdbx_strand_id
1 'polypeptide(L)'
;MFHSNAPPTTWGAAYRIPAPKVKEVQEYLDIREINGYSMQYVPFVPAPSFKTDEKLTVPIPCLVYIGLPDNPQFLGPQDPQVLAEHIVTHRGPSGENKDYLYELDVALTELSAESQDEHIHDLARRCREIESKRN
;
A
#
# COMPACT_ATOMS: atom_id res chain seq x y z
N MET A 1 -3.64 -12.70 14.54
CA MET A 1 -2.31 -13.32 14.38
C MET A 1 -1.48 -12.35 13.55
N PHE A 2 -0.55 -11.62 14.16
CA PHE A 2 0.33 -10.69 13.44
C PHE A 2 1.29 -11.51 12.57
N HIS A 3 1.61 -11.04 11.36
CA HIS A 3 2.66 -11.65 10.55
C HIS A 3 3.98 -11.50 11.31
N SER A 4 4.47 -12.58 11.92
CA SER A 4 5.65 -12.59 12.79
C SER A 4 6.97 -12.26 12.08
N ASN A 5 6.94 -12.14 10.74
CA ASN A 5 8.09 -11.81 9.89
C ASN A 5 7.92 -10.49 9.11
N ALA A 6 6.89 -9.69 9.39
CA ALA A 6 6.76 -8.40 8.71
C ALA A 6 7.92 -7.47 9.13
N PRO A 7 8.58 -6.79 8.18
CA PRO A 7 9.62 -5.83 8.53
C PRO A 7 9.06 -4.73 9.43
N PRO A 8 9.87 -4.13 10.31
CA PRO A 8 9.42 -3.06 11.19
C PRO A 8 9.09 -1.75 10.45
N THR A 9 9.36 -1.70 9.15
CA THR A 9 9.24 -0.51 8.30
C THR A 9 8.39 -0.84 7.07
N THR A 10 7.47 0.06 6.74
CA THR A 10 6.72 0.06 5.48
C THR A 10 7.04 1.34 4.73
N TRP A 11 7.40 1.21 3.45
CA TRP A 11 7.69 2.35 2.60
C TRP A 11 6.43 2.89 1.92
N GLY A 12 6.43 4.19 1.65
CA GLY A 12 5.33 4.85 0.98
C GLY A 12 5.58 6.36 0.82
N ALA A 13 4.57 7.06 0.33
CA ALA A 13 4.62 8.49 0.12
C ALA A 13 3.68 9.23 1.09
N ALA A 14 4.13 10.38 1.59
CA ALA A 14 3.31 11.32 2.35
C ALA A 14 2.97 12.53 1.47
N TYR A 15 1.69 12.88 1.40
CA TYR A 15 1.20 14.01 0.61
C TYR A 15 0.74 15.15 1.52
N ARG A 16 1.23 16.36 1.25
CA ARG A 16 0.76 17.57 1.93
C ARG A 16 -0.45 18.15 1.17
N ILE A 17 -1.63 18.06 1.78
CA ILE A 17 -2.84 18.65 1.23
C ILE A 17 -2.87 20.14 1.58
N PRO A 18 -3.06 21.06 0.61
CA PRO A 18 -3.26 22.47 0.90
C PRO A 18 -4.45 22.69 1.84
N ALA A 19 -4.32 23.56 2.84
CA ALA A 19 -5.33 23.77 3.87
C ALA A 19 -6.77 23.98 3.33
N PRO A 20 -7.00 24.75 2.24
CA PRO A 20 -8.35 24.93 1.69
C PRO A 20 -8.97 23.66 1.08
N LYS A 21 -8.15 22.66 0.77
CA LYS A 21 -8.55 21.40 0.11
C LYS A 21 -8.68 20.22 1.06
N VAL A 22 -8.31 20.37 2.33
CA VAL A 22 -8.31 19.25 3.30
C VAL A 22 -9.67 18.57 3.39
N LYS A 23 -10.75 19.35 3.53
CA LYS A 23 -12.10 18.79 3.66
C LYS A 23 -12.53 18.02 2.41
N GLU A 24 -12.34 18.61 1.23
CA GLU A 24 -12.68 18.00 -0.07
C GLU A 24 -11.90 16.69 -0.30
N VAL A 25 -10.60 16.69 -0.01
CA VAL A 25 -9.78 15.49 -0.16
C VAL A 25 -10.15 14.43 0.88
N GLN A 26 -10.46 14.82 2.12
CA GLN A 26 -10.89 13.88 3.15
C GLN A 26 -12.21 13.21 2.78
N GLU A 27 -13.22 13.97 2.33
CA GLU A 27 -14.50 13.42 1.89
C GLU A 27 -14.33 12.43 0.72
N TYR A 28 -13.43 12.73 -0.21
CA TYR A 28 -13.09 11.80 -1.30
C TYR A 28 -12.43 10.51 -0.78
N LEU A 29 -11.48 10.62 0.15
CA LEU A 29 -10.81 9.45 0.73
C LEU A 29 -11.76 8.61 1.58
N ASP A 30 -12.70 9.21 2.30
CA ASP A 30 -13.72 8.50 3.09
C ASP A 30 -14.59 7.61 2.20
N ILE A 31 -14.90 8.04 0.97
CA ILE A 31 -15.65 7.23 0.00
C ILE A 31 -14.78 6.11 -0.57
N ARG A 32 -13.51 6.41 -0.90
CA ARG A 32 -12.59 5.42 -1.46
C ARG A 32 -12.32 4.27 -0.47
N GLU A 33 -12.16 4.60 0.81
CA GLU A 33 -11.77 3.66 1.88
C GLU A 33 -12.98 3.17 2.72
N ILE A 34 -14.20 3.31 2.18
CA ILE A 34 -15.49 3.00 2.82
C ILE A 34 -15.61 1.56 3.37
N ASN A 35 -14.72 0.66 2.93
CA ASN A 35 -14.70 -0.76 3.25
C ASN A 35 -14.13 -1.09 4.65
N GLY A 36 -14.39 -0.25 5.64
CA GLY A 36 -14.03 -0.51 7.05
C GLY A 36 -12.59 -0.16 7.41
N TYR A 37 -11.93 0.71 6.64
CA TYR A 37 -10.64 1.25 7.04
C TYR A 37 -10.80 2.26 8.17
N SER A 38 -9.88 2.22 9.13
CA SER A 38 -9.81 3.15 10.24
C SER A 38 -8.74 4.21 9.97
N MET A 39 -9.06 5.47 10.28
CA MET A 39 -8.10 6.58 10.24
C MET A 39 -7.18 6.54 11.46
N GLN A 40 -5.86 6.59 11.24
CA GLN A 40 -4.85 6.69 12.29
C GLN A 40 -3.79 7.74 11.95
N TYR A 41 -3.26 8.41 12.98
CA TYR A 41 -2.07 9.23 12.84
C TYR A 41 -0.83 8.40 13.19
N VAL A 42 0.12 8.34 12.25
CA VAL A 42 1.38 7.61 12.41
C VAL A 42 2.58 8.52 12.14
N PRO A 43 3.73 8.29 12.78
CA PRO A 43 4.95 9.03 12.49
C PRO A 43 5.50 8.63 11.11
N PHE A 44 5.65 9.59 10.21
CA PHE A 44 6.34 9.42 8.94
C PHE A 44 7.75 9.99 9.01
N VAL A 45 8.73 9.22 8.56
CA VAL A 45 10.12 9.62 8.47
C VAL A 45 10.52 9.64 6.99
N PRO A 46 10.88 10.82 6.42
CA PRO A 46 11.34 10.87 5.04
C PRO A 46 12.55 9.96 4.79
N ALA A 47 12.64 9.41 3.57
CA ALA A 47 13.77 8.59 3.16
C ALA A 47 15.11 9.34 3.37
N PRO A 48 16.22 8.68 3.70
CA PRO A 48 17.53 9.33 3.84
C PRO A 48 17.97 10.09 2.57
N SER A 49 17.52 9.61 1.41
CA SER A 49 17.78 10.19 0.10
C SER A 49 16.83 11.37 -0.25
N PHE A 50 15.76 11.58 0.52
CA PHE A 50 14.80 12.66 0.29
C PHE A 50 15.43 14.03 0.57
N LYS A 51 15.29 14.95 -0.38
CA LYS A 51 15.81 16.31 -0.29
C LYS A 51 14.67 17.30 -0.48
N THR A 52 14.61 18.29 0.40
CA THR A 52 13.71 19.43 0.28
C THR A 52 14.41 20.67 0.84
N ASP A 53 14.13 21.83 0.26
CA ASP A 53 14.57 23.12 0.79
C ASP A 53 13.68 23.57 1.98
N GLU A 54 12.55 22.90 2.20
CA GLU A 54 11.66 23.18 3.33
C GLU A 54 12.21 22.60 4.64
N LYS A 55 12.16 23.40 5.71
CA LYS A 55 12.47 22.92 7.05
C LYS A 55 11.34 22.04 7.57
N LEU A 56 11.49 20.73 7.47
CA LEU A 56 10.54 19.75 8.01
C LEU A 56 10.86 19.43 9.48
N THR A 57 9.81 19.31 10.30
CA THR A 57 9.90 18.74 11.65
C THR A 57 9.61 17.25 11.54
N VAL A 58 10.57 16.41 11.94
CA VAL A 58 10.51 14.94 11.80
C VAL A 58 10.45 14.30 13.20
N PRO A 59 9.63 13.26 13.43
CA PRO A 59 8.72 12.63 12.47
C PRO A 59 7.51 13.51 12.14
N ILE A 60 7.03 13.40 10.90
CA ILE A 60 5.87 14.14 10.43
C ILE A 60 4.62 13.32 10.81
N PRO A 61 3.66 13.86 11.58
CA PRO A 61 2.42 13.17 11.86
C PRO A 61 1.57 13.09 10.59
N CYS A 62 1.34 11.87 10.10
CA CYS A 62 0.59 11.61 8.87
C CYS A 62 -0.68 10.82 9.16
N LEU A 63 -1.77 11.18 8.49
CA LEU A 63 -3.02 10.43 8.49
C LEU A 63 -2.89 9.25 7.53
N VAL A 64 -3.22 8.04 7.99
CA VAL A 64 -3.25 6.81 7.18
C VAL A 64 -4.58 6.08 7.42
N TYR A 65 -5.13 5.51 6.35
CA TYR A 65 -6.28 4.60 6.41
C TYR A 65 -5.77 3.17 6.53
N ILE A 66 -6.15 2.46 7.60
CA ILE A 66 -5.66 1.11 7.92
C ILE A 66 -6.83 0.15 8.08
N GLY A 67 -6.79 -0.97 7.34
CA GLY A 67 -7.69 -2.10 7.56
C GLY A 67 -7.24 -2.87 8.81
N LEU A 68 -7.96 -2.68 9.92
CA LEU A 68 -7.66 -3.36 11.18
C LEU A 68 -8.11 -4.83 11.15
N PRO A 69 -7.57 -5.72 12.00
CA PRO A 69 -7.95 -7.14 12.01
C PRO A 69 -9.41 -7.44 12.34
N ASP A 70 -10.14 -6.47 12.90
CA ASP A 70 -11.58 -6.53 13.16
C ASP A 70 -12.44 -6.12 11.94
N ASN A 71 -11.81 -5.64 10.87
CA ASN A 71 -12.48 -5.37 9.60
C ASN A 71 -13.03 -6.69 9.03
N PRO A 72 -14.35 -6.80 8.72
CA PRO A 72 -14.94 -8.01 8.15
C PRO A 72 -14.32 -8.47 6.83
N GLN A 73 -13.63 -7.58 6.10
CA GLN A 73 -12.92 -7.89 4.85
C GLN A 73 -11.49 -8.40 5.08
N PHE A 74 -11.02 -8.41 6.34
CA PHE A 74 -9.70 -8.93 6.67
C PHE A 74 -9.68 -10.46 6.58
N LEU A 75 -9.06 -10.99 5.53
CA LEU A 75 -8.92 -12.43 5.30
C LEU A 75 -7.80 -13.08 6.14
N GLY A 76 -7.01 -12.27 6.84
CA GLY A 76 -5.86 -12.75 7.60
C GLY A 76 -4.66 -13.13 6.72
N PRO A 77 -3.63 -13.77 7.32
CA PRO A 77 -2.50 -14.31 6.59
C PRO A 77 -2.93 -15.37 5.58
N GLN A 78 -2.38 -15.30 4.37
CA GLN A 78 -2.65 -16.24 3.29
C GLN A 78 -1.34 -16.82 2.75
N ASP A 79 -1.42 -18.02 2.17
CA ASP A 79 -0.32 -18.57 1.40
C ASP A 79 -0.06 -17.69 0.16
N PRO A 80 1.18 -17.22 -0.09
CA PRO A 80 1.47 -16.32 -1.21
C PRO A 80 1.11 -16.89 -2.58
N GLN A 81 1.19 -18.20 -2.77
CA GLN A 81 0.84 -18.82 -4.05
C GLN A 81 -0.67 -18.81 -4.28
N VAL A 82 -1.45 -19.18 -3.26
CA VAL A 82 -2.92 -19.12 -3.32
C VAL A 82 -3.41 -17.69 -3.52
N LEU A 83 -2.79 -16.72 -2.83
CA LEU A 83 -3.10 -15.30 -3.01
C LEU A 83 -2.80 -14.82 -4.43
N ALA A 84 -1.65 -15.21 -5.00
CA ALA A 84 -1.30 -14.86 -6.39
C ALA A 84 -2.31 -15.43 -7.41
N GLU A 85 -2.75 -16.69 -7.23
CA GLU A 85 -3.77 -17.32 -8.09
C GLU A 85 -5.12 -16.58 -8.03
N HIS A 86 -5.49 -16.12 -6.83
CA HIS A 86 -6.65 -15.29 -6.62
C HIS A 86 -6.46 -13.93 -7.32
N ILE A 87 -5.35 -13.22 -7.09
CA ILE A 87 -5.08 -11.90 -7.69
C ILE A 87 -5.18 -11.93 -9.22
N VAL A 88 -4.59 -12.93 -9.89
CA VAL A 88 -4.58 -13.03 -11.35
C VAL A 88 -5.99 -13.22 -11.96
N THR A 89 -6.94 -13.73 -11.18
CA THR A 89 -8.30 -14.07 -11.66
C THR A 89 -9.38 -13.09 -11.24
N HIS A 90 -9.07 -12.15 -10.34
CA HIS A 90 -10.06 -11.26 -9.76
C HIS A 90 -10.02 -9.85 -10.37
N ARG A 91 -11.22 -9.31 -10.62
CA ARG A 91 -11.44 -7.96 -11.16
C ARG A 91 -12.52 -7.26 -10.33
N GLY A 92 -12.27 -6.01 -9.99
CA GLY A 92 -13.23 -5.12 -9.32
C GLY A 92 -13.74 -4.01 -10.25
N PRO A 93 -14.57 -3.09 -9.73
CA PRO A 93 -15.04 -1.90 -10.48
C PRO A 93 -13.88 -1.02 -10.99
N SER A 94 -12.73 -1.06 -10.32
CA SER A 94 -11.54 -0.27 -10.65
C SER A 94 -10.60 -0.93 -11.66
N GLY A 95 -10.83 -2.19 -12.06
CA GLY A 95 -9.94 -2.91 -12.97
C GLY A 95 -9.49 -4.28 -12.45
N GLU A 96 -8.49 -4.86 -13.11
CA GLU A 96 -7.89 -6.13 -12.71
C GLU A 96 -7.08 -5.98 -11.43
N ASN A 97 -7.15 -6.96 -10.52
CA ASN A 97 -6.41 -6.91 -9.27
C ASN A 97 -4.89 -7.08 -9.49
N LYS A 98 -4.48 -7.81 -10.54
CA LYS A 98 -3.07 -7.93 -10.92
C LYS A 98 -2.46 -6.60 -11.36
N ASP A 99 -3.23 -5.74 -12.04
CA ASP A 99 -2.72 -4.44 -12.51
C ASP A 99 -2.39 -3.55 -11.31
N TYR A 100 -3.27 -3.54 -10.28
CA TYR A 100 -3.01 -2.88 -9.01
C TYR A 100 -1.70 -3.36 -8.36
N LEU A 101 -1.50 -4.68 -8.27
CA LEU A 101 -0.28 -5.24 -7.68
C LEU A 101 0.98 -4.85 -8.48
N TYR A 102 0.91 -4.86 -9.81
CA TYR A 102 2.05 -4.52 -10.66
C TYR A 102 2.41 -3.03 -10.61
N GLU A 103 1.41 -2.15 -10.60
CA GLU A 103 1.62 -0.72 -10.40
C GLU A 103 2.25 -0.44 -9.03
N LEU A 104 1.85 -1.17 -7.99
CA LEU A 104 2.45 -1.06 -6.66
C LEU A 104 3.91 -1.56 -6.61
N ASP A 105 4.21 -2.72 -7.20
CA ASP A 105 5.58 -3.28 -7.32
C ASP A 105 6.53 -2.29 -8.02
N VAL A 106 6.07 -1.67 -9.11
CA VAL A 106 6.82 -0.63 -9.83
C VAL A 106 6.97 0.62 -8.96
N ALA A 107 5.88 1.16 -8.40
CA ALA A 107 5.93 2.38 -7.61
C ALA A 107 6.85 2.26 -6.39
N LEU A 108 6.85 1.12 -5.69
CA LEU A 108 7.75 0.87 -4.56
C LEU A 108 9.21 0.74 -5.00
N THR A 109 9.47 0.17 -6.18
CA THR A 109 10.83 0.09 -6.74
C THR A 109 11.36 1.46 -7.16
N GLU A 110 10.49 2.33 -7.67
CA GLU A 110 10.86 3.68 -8.13
C GLU A 110 10.91 4.72 -7.00
N LEU A 111 10.27 4.46 -5.85
CA LEU A 111 10.15 5.42 -4.75
C LEU A 111 11.51 5.80 -4.13
N SER A 112 12.37 4.81 -3.83
CA SER A 112 13.76 4.99 -3.41
C SER A 112 14.55 3.69 -3.58
N ALA A 113 15.88 3.76 -3.53
CA ALA A 113 16.72 2.57 -3.64
C ALA A 113 16.49 1.57 -2.49
N GLU A 114 16.04 2.06 -1.34
CA GLU A 114 15.80 1.31 -0.12
C GLU A 114 14.35 0.84 0.05
N SER A 115 13.43 1.31 -0.80
CA SER A 115 11.98 1.06 -0.64
C SER A 115 11.48 -0.25 -1.22
N GLN A 116 12.38 -1.22 -1.41
CA GLN A 116 12.01 -2.55 -1.87
C GLN A 116 11.15 -3.27 -0.83
N ASP A 117 10.07 -3.91 -1.30
CA ASP A 117 9.19 -4.73 -0.48
C ASP A 117 9.21 -6.17 -1.03
N GLU A 118 9.85 -7.08 -0.28
CA GLU A 118 10.01 -8.48 -0.67
C GLU A 118 8.67 -9.19 -0.86
N HIS A 119 7.67 -8.85 -0.04
CA HIS A 119 6.36 -9.50 -0.09
C HIS A 119 5.61 -9.10 -1.36
N ILE A 120 5.57 -7.80 -1.66
CA ILE A 120 4.94 -7.29 -2.90
C ILE A 120 5.67 -7.83 -4.13
N HIS A 121 7.00 -7.83 -4.11
CA HIS A 121 7.80 -8.32 -5.24
C HIS A 121 7.60 -9.83 -5.48
N ASP A 122 7.58 -10.65 -4.42
CA ASP A 122 7.32 -12.09 -4.53
C ASP A 122 5.93 -12.37 -5.10
N LEU A 123 4.89 -11.67 -4.62
CA LEU A 123 3.54 -11.80 -5.14
C LEU A 123 3.47 -11.41 -6.62
N ALA A 124 4.07 -10.27 -7.00
CA ALA A 124 4.07 -9.81 -8.39
C ALA A 124 4.79 -10.82 -9.32
N ARG A 125 5.93 -11.37 -8.88
CA ARG A 125 6.65 -12.43 -9.61
C ARG A 125 5.77 -13.67 -9.81
N ARG A 126 5.10 -14.16 -8.76
CA ARG A 126 4.20 -15.33 -8.85
C ARG A 126 3.05 -15.10 -9.81
N CYS A 127 2.43 -13.91 -9.77
CA CYS A 127 1.35 -13.55 -10.70
C CYS A 127 1.83 -13.63 -12.17
N ARG A 128 3.01 -13.07 -12.48
CA ARG A 128 3.61 -13.13 -13.82
C ARG A 128 3.91 -14.57 -14.26
N GLU A 129 4.35 -15.43 -13.35
CA GLU A 129 4.59 -16.87 -13.61
C GLU A 129 3.30 -17.66 -13.86
N ILE A 130 2.20 -17.30 -13.21
CA ILE A 130 0.89 -17.90 -13.46
C ILE A 130 0.38 -17.50 -14.84
N GLU A 131 0.53 -16.21 -15.20
CA GLU A 131 0.10 -15.69 -16.51
C GLU A 131 0.89 -16.32 -17.65
N SER A 132 2.22 -16.49 -17.51
CA SER A 132 3.05 -17.09 -18.56
C SER A 132 2.75 -18.57 -18.83
N LYS A 133 2.19 -19.29 -17.85
CA LYS A 133 1.77 -20.69 -17.99
C LYS A 133 0.37 -20.84 -18.60
N ARG A 134 -0.41 -19.75 -18.65
CA ARG A 134 -1.78 -19.73 -19.19
C ARG A 134 -1.85 -19.25 -20.64
N ASN A 135 -0.76 -18.65 -21.14
CA ASN A 135 -0.54 -18.31 -22.54
C ASN A 135 0.10 -19.48 -23.29
#